data_AF-A0A162QT53-F1
#
_entry.id   AF-A0A162QT53-F1
#
_cell.length_a   1.000
_cell.length_b   1.000
_cell.length_c   1.000
_cell.angle_alpha   90.00
_cell.angle_beta   90.00
_cell.angle_gamma   90.00
#
_symmetry.space_group_name_H-M   'P 1'
#
loop_
_entity.id
_entity.type
_entity.pdbx_description
1 polymer ?
#
loop_
_entity_poly.entity_id
_entity_poly.type
_entity_poly.pdbx_seq_one_letter_code
_entity_poly.pdbx_strand_id
1 'polypeptide(L)' 'MKQLRMAALSAAFMALIFSGAQLFSRLQLPYENGRYFDACRQVVYEQQAIAGYAFIVLSAVVVLVFILVSLGGDKEKTGS' A
#
# COMPACT_ATOMS: atom_id res chain seq x y z
N MET A 1 -7.31 -20.68 15.22
CA MET A 1 -6.35 -19.55 15.21
C MET A 1 -5.79 -19.20 13.84
N LYS A 2 -5.47 -20.16 12.96
CA LYS A 2 -4.89 -19.87 11.62
C LYS A 2 -5.81 -19.06 10.70
N GLN A 3 -7.09 -19.39 10.63
CA GLN A 3 -8.06 -18.63 9.82
C GLN A 3 -8.22 -17.17 10.28
N LEU A 4 -8.19 -16.92 11.60
CA LEU A 4 -8.23 -15.56 12.14
C LEU A 4 -7.01 -14.74 11.72
N ARG A 5 -5.80 -15.36 11.69
CA ARG A 5 -4.57 -14.70 11.21
C ARG A 5 -4.64 -14.37 9.72
N MET A 6 -5.16 -15.29 8.90
CA MET A 6 -5.34 -15.06 7.46
C MET A 6 -6.35 -13.92 7.21
N ALA A 7 -7.48 -13.92 7.92
CA ALA A 7 -8.45 -12.84 7.84
C ALA A 7 -7.85 -11.48 8.24
N ALA A 8 -7.04 -11.44 9.30
CA ALA A 8 -6.35 -10.22 9.73
C ALA A 8 -5.33 -9.73 8.70
N LEU A 9 -4.54 -10.62 8.08
CA LEU A 9 -3.60 -10.27 7.02
C LEU A 9 -4.31 -9.75 5.77
N SER A 10 -5.40 -10.40 5.35
CA SER A 10 -6.21 -9.92 4.22
C SER A 10 -6.85 -8.56 4.51
N ALA A 11 -7.36 -8.33 5.72
CA ALA A 11 -7.89 -7.03 6.12
C ALA A 11 -6.80 -5.94 6.12
N ALA A 12 -5.60 -6.25 6.63
CA ALA A 12 -4.46 -5.34 6.60
C ALA A 12 -4.04 -4.98 5.17
N PHE A 13 -4.03 -5.97 4.26
CA PHE A 13 -3.74 -5.74 2.84
C PHE A 13 -4.76 -4.80 2.18
N MET A 14 -6.06 -5.03 2.42
CA MET A 14 -7.13 -4.16 1.92
C MET A 14 -7.03 -2.74 2.49
N ALA A 15 -6.69 -2.60 3.78
CA ALA A 15 -6.49 -1.31 4.42
C ALA A 15 -5.30 -0.54 3.81
N LEU A 16 -4.20 -1.22 3.47
CA LEU A 16 -3.05 -0.62 2.79
C LEU A 16 -3.40 -0.13 1.39
N ILE A 17 -4.13 -0.91 0.60
CA ILE A 17 -4.60 -0.50 -0.73
C ILE A 17 -5.51 0.74 -0.62
N PHE A 18 -6.48 0.71 0.30
CA PHE A 18 -7.39 1.83 0.52
C PHE A 18 -6.64 3.10 0.97
N SER A 19 -5.66 2.94 1.86
CA SER A 19 -4.80 4.05 2.31
C SER A 19 -3.98 4.62 1.16
N GLY A 20 -3.45 3.77 0.26
CA GLY A 20 -2.76 4.20 -0.95
C GLY A 20 -3.66 5.01 -1.89
N ALA A 21 -4.89 4.55 -2.11
CA ALA A 21 -5.86 5.26 -2.94
C ALA A 21 -6.26 6.64 -2.35
N GLN A 22 -6.43 6.72 -1.02
CA GLN A 22 -6.69 7.98 -0.33
C GLN A 22 -5.48 8.92 -0.36
N LEU A 23 -4.27 8.37 -0.24
CA LEU A 23 -3.05 9.16 -0.40
C LEU A 23 -2.98 9.72 -1.83
N PHE A 24 -3.42 8.99 -2.85
CA PHE A 24 -3.45 9.44 -4.26
C PHE A 24 -4.35 10.63 -4.47
N SER A 25 -5.56 10.59 -3.93
CA SER A 25 -6.48 11.72 -4.06
C SER A 25 -5.98 12.97 -3.32
N ARG A 26 -5.24 12.80 -2.23
CA ARG A 26 -4.67 13.90 -1.42
C ARG A 26 -3.34 14.43 -1.96
N LEU A 27 -2.59 13.58 -2.66
CA LEU A 27 -1.31 13.88 -3.30
C LEU A 27 -1.49 14.37 -4.75
N GLN A 28 -2.69 14.81 -5.14
CA GLN A 28 -2.88 15.58 -6.36
C GLN A 28 -2.59 17.05 -6.11
N LEU A 29 -1.63 17.59 -6.85
CA LEU A 29 -1.31 19.02 -6.81
C LEU A 29 -2.58 19.82 -7.08
N PRO A 30 -2.96 20.77 -6.19
CA PRO A 30 -4.09 21.64 -6.45
C PRO A 30 -3.80 22.46 -7.71
N TYR A 31 -4.65 22.29 -8.71
CA TYR A 31 -4.62 23.08 -9.94
C TYR A 31 -5.58 24.26 -9.77
N GLU A 32 -5.04 25.44 -9.51
CA GLU A 32 -5.82 26.68 -9.32
C GLU A 32 -5.40 27.73 -10.34
N ASN A 33 -6.38 28.45 -10.90
CA ASN A 33 -6.14 29.59 -11.79
C ASN A 33 -5.24 29.30 -13.00
N GLY A 34 -5.33 28.08 -13.56
CA GLY A 34 -4.59 27.69 -14.76
C GLY A 34 -3.11 27.34 -14.52
N ARG A 35 -2.66 27.30 -13.26
CA ARG A 35 -1.27 26.99 -12.89
C ARG A 35 -1.24 25.92 -11.79
N TYR A 36 -0.24 25.05 -11.84
CA TYR A 36 0.11 24.23 -10.69
C TYR A 36 0.82 25.11 -9.65
N PHE A 37 0.73 24.72 -8.37
CA PHE A 37 1.42 25.35 -7.25
C PHE A 37 2.89 25.69 -7.58
N ASP A 38 3.46 26.76 -7.00
CA ASP A 38 4.84 27.23 -7.22
C ASP A 38 5.85 26.06 -7.38
N ALA A 39 6.68 26.10 -8.42
CA ALA A 39 7.57 25.01 -8.82
C ALA A 39 8.47 24.46 -7.69
N CYS A 40 8.89 25.33 -6.75
CA CYS A 40 9.69 24.92 -5.60
C CYS A 40 8.89 24.03 -4.61
N ARG A 41 7.61 24.32 -4.42
CA ARG A 41 6.71 23.53 -3.57
C ARG A 41 6.24 22.26 -4.28
N GLN A 42 6.15 22.30 -5.61
CA GLN A 42 5.86 21.12 -6.43
C GLN A 42 6.89 20.00 -6.22
N VAL A 43 8.19 20.32 -6.22
CA VAL A 43 9.25 19.31 -6.04
C VAL A 43 9.17 18.64 -4.67
N VAL A 44 8.97 19.41 -3.59
CA VAL A 44 8.84 18.85 -2.23
C VAL A 44 7.62 17.94 -2.14
N TYR A 45 6.52 18.35 -2.76
CA TYR A 45 5.29 17.58 -2.81
C TYR A 45 5.44 16.28 -3.60
N GLU A 46 6.09 16.31 -4.77
CA GLU A 46 6.41 15.11 -5.56
C GLU A 46 7.30 14.15 -4.76
N GLN A 47 8.32 14.64 -4.06
CA GLN A 47 9.18 13.79 -3.24
C GLN A 47 8.43 13.13 -2.08
N GLN A 48 7.57 13.89 -1.38
CA GLN A 48 6.73 13.33 -0.31
C GLN A 48 5.72 12.32 -0.86
N ALA A 49 5.16 12.60 -2.05
CA ALA A 49 4.25 11.69 -2.71
C ALA A 49 4.94 10.37 -3.05
N ILE A 50 6.11 10.43 -3.71
CA ILE A 50 6.91 9.26 -4.08
C ILE A 50 7.29 8.45 -2.83
N ALA A 51 7.75 9.11 -1.76
CA ALA A 51 8.11 8.44 -0.51
C ALA A 51 6.90 7.75 0.14
N GLY A 52 5.74 8.41 0.17
CA GLY A 52 4.49 7.85 0.68
C GLY A 52 4.03 6.63 -0.12
N TYR A 53 4.11 6.70 -1.47
CA TYR A 53 3.81 5.55 -2.34
C TYR A 53 4.74 4.38 -2.11
N ALA A 54 6.05 4.64 -2.10
CA ALA A 54 7.05 3.61 -1.92
C ALA A 54 6.82 2.86 -0.59
N PHE A 55 6.49 3.58 0.48
CA PHE A 55 6.19 2.99 1.77
C PHE A 55 4.94 2.09 1.76
N ILE A 56 3.85 2.55 1.14
CA ILE A 56 2.60 1.78 1.05
C ILE A 56 2.77 0.53 0.19
N VAL A 57 3.40 0.67 -0.98
CA VAL A 57 3.67 -0.45 -1.90
C VAL A 57 4.56 -1.48 -1.22
N LEU A 58 5.64 -1.05 -0.58
CA LEU A 58 6.54 -1.95 0.15
C LEU A 58 5.78 -2.70 1.26
N SER A 59 4.96 -1.98 2.03
CA SER A 59 4.14 -2.57 3.09
C SER A 59 3.15 -3.61 2.53
N ALA A 60 2.52 -3.31 1.39
CA ALA A 60 1.59 -4.21 0.73
C ALA A 60 2.29 -5.48 0.22
N VAL A 61 3.50 -5.35 -0.35
CA VAL A 61 4.33 -6.48 -0.80
C VAL A 61 4.71 -7.36 0.38
N VAL A 62 5.13 -6.79 1.51
CA VAL A 62 5.48 -7.55 2.71
C VAL A 62 4.28 -8.37 3.20
N VAL A 63 3.10 -7.76 3.32
CA VAL A 63 1.88 -8.46 3.73
C VAL A 63 1.51 -9.56 2.74
N LEU A 64 1.64 -9.31 1.43
CA LEU A 64 1.38 -10.31 0.40
C LEU A 64 2.33 -11.51 0.51
N VAL A 65 3.63 -11.29 0.75
CA VAL A 65 4.60 -12.37 0.97
C VAL A 65 4.20 -13.21 2.19
N PHE A 66 3.80 -12.58 3.29
CA PHE A 66 3.33 -13.30 4.48
C PHE A 66 2.08 -14.14 4.18
N ILE A 67 1.14 -13.64 3.38
CA ILE A 67 -0.05 -14.39 2.94
C ILE A 67 0.39 -15.60 2.11
N LEU A 68 1.25 -15.42 1.11
CA LEU A 68 1.71 -16.48 0.23
C LEU A 68 2.50 -17.58 0.97
N VAL A 69 3.41 -17.19 1.87
CA VAL A 69 4.15 -18.14 2.72
C VAL A 69 3.19 -18.92 3.63
N SER A 70 2.21 -18.24 4.20
CA SER A 70 1.22 -18.88 5.09
C SER A 70 0.32 -19.89 4.35
N LEU A 71 0.03 -19.64 3.07
CA LEU A 71 -0.72 -20.52 2.17
C LEU A 71 0.14 -21.68 1.63
N GLY A 72 1.41 -21.42 1.29
CA GLY A 72 2.35 -22.42 0.79
C GLY A 72 2.62 -23.54 1.79
N GLY A 73 2.79 -23.18 3.08
CA GLY A 73 2.98 -24.16 4.15
C GLY A 73 1.76 -25.04 4.47
N ASP A 74 0.57 -24.74 3.92
CA ASP A 74 -0.59 -25.64 4.03
C ASP A 74 -0.54 -26.78 3.00
N LYS A 75 0.02 -26.53 1.81
CA LYS A 75 0.08 -27.56 0.75
C LYS A 75 1.02 -28.71 1.11
N GLU A 76 2.07 -28.43 1.88
CA GLU A 76 3.04 -29.44 2.34
C GLU A 76 2.45 -30.40 3.39
N LYS A 77 1.38 -30.01 4.10
CA LYS A 77 0.80 -30.83 5.18
C LYS A 77 -0.32 -31.77 4.75
N THR A 78 -0.87 -31.58 3.56
CA THR A 78 -1.96 -32.41 3.01
C THR A 78 -1.50 -33.43 1.98
N GLY A 79 -0.20 -33.53 1.73
CA GLY A 79 0.41 -34.56 0.89
C GLY A 79 1.16 -35.59 1.73
N SER A 80 0.43 -36.47 2.41
CA SER A 80 0.91 -37.76 2.92
C SER A 80 -0.16 -38.81 2.74
#